data_AF-A0A7C7MQE7-F1
#
_entry.id   AF-A0A7C7MQE7-F1
#
_cell.length_a   1.000
_cell.length_b   1.000
_cell.length_c   1.000
_cell.angle_alpha   90.00
_cell.angle_beta   90.00
_cell.angle_gamma   90.00
#
_symmetry.space_group_name_H-M   'P 1'
#
loop_
_entity.id
_entity.type
_entity.pdbx_description
1 polymer ?
#
loop_
_entity_poly.entity_id
_entity_poly.type
_entity_poly.pdbx_seq_one_letter_code
_entity_poly.pdbx_strand_id
1 'polypeptide(L)'
;MTEERGWTHPETGWQVLSGTHMCIFMTYNVYINNELAETDHNDAIGVFFNDQCIGWAYIQSSITIIPTIGDDGDNPQFPSDGDQIEFYIYDDSKDIILEIQSMEELPLWQLNTMPNVNELFACSYNLSIDDNAECPDSCSYDPTEDNNVDILDVIYLIDIILNCMDCNENQCGDLDGNNQVDIQDIIILNQLILDY
;
A
#
# COMPACT_ATOMS: atom_id res chain seq x y z
N MET A 1 -5.54 12.48 34.74
CA MET A 1 -6.45 11.62 33.96
C MET A 1 -6.75 12.38 32.69
N THR A 2 -5.89 12.25 31.69
CA THR A 2 -6.13 12.81 30.36
C THR A 2 -7.01 11.82 29.63
N GLU A 3 -8.26 12.19 29.40
CA GLU A 3 -9.13 11.46 28.47
C GLU A 3 -8.48 11.53 27.10
N GLU A 4 -7.95 10.40 26.61
CA GLU A 4 -7.49 10.27 25.23
C GLU A 4 -8.71 10.50 24.32
N ARG A 5 -8.79 11.69 23.73
CA ARG A 5 -9.79 12.04 22.71
C ARG A 5 -9.31 11.50 21.36
N GLY A 6 -9.22 10.19 21.26
CA GLY A 6 -8.82 9.50 20.04
C GLY A 6 -9.34 8.08 19.97
N TRP A 7 -9.45 7.55 18.76
CA TRP A 7 -9.74 6.14 18.50
C TRP A 7 -8.49 5.51 17.90
N THR A 8 -8.02 4.43 18.52
CA THR A 8 -6.88 3.64 18.05
C THR A 8 -7.38 2.42 17.28
N HIS A 9 -6.84 2.19 16.09
CA HIS A 9 -7.02 0.96 15.34
C HIS A 9 -6.34 -0.19 16.10
N PRO A 10 -7.07 -1.25 16.51
CA PRO A 10 -6.54 -2.26 17.43
C PRO A 10 -5.31 -3.01 16.89
N GLU A 11 -5.30 -3.30 15.60
CA GLU A 11 -4.33 -4.17 14.93
C GLU A 11 -3.04 -3.41 14.62
N THR A 12 -3.17 -2.17 14.14
CA THR A 12 -2.02 -1.37 13.67
C THR A 12 -1.53 -0.34 14.68
N GLY A 13 -2.34 -0.01 15.69
CA GLY A 13 -2.06 1.06 16.63
C GLY A 13 -2.23 2.48 16.06
N TRP A 14 -2.75 2.63 14.83
CA TRP A 14 -3.00 3.93 14.22
C TRP A 14 -4.02 4.74 15.03
N GLN A 15 -3.78 6.03 15.22
CA GLN A 15 -4.59 6.86 16.12
C GLN A 15 -5.22 8.02 15.37
N VAL A 16 -6.51 8.24 15.60
CA VAL A 16 -7.16 9.52 15.25
C VAL A 16 -7.02 10.45 16.44
N LEU A 17 -6.42 11.61 16.22
CA LEU A 17 -6.32 12.66 17.23
C LEU A 17 -7.25 13.82 16.86
N SER A 18 -7.84 14.43 17.88
CA SER A 18 -8.73 15.57 17.69
C SER A 18 -7.96 16.89 17.81
N GLY A 19 -8.10 17.75 16.80
CA GLY A 19 -7.57 19.12 16.80
C GLY A 19 -8.58 20.09 16.20
N THR A 20 -8.20 21.36 16.13
CA THR A 20 -9.03 22.42 15.52
C THR A 20 -8.70 22.65 14.05
N HIS A 21 -7.51 22.27 13.62
CA HIS A 21 -7.09 22.29 12.22
C HIS A 21 -7.26 20.90 11.63
N MET A 22 -8.03 20.81 10.53
CA MET A 22 -8.39 19.54 9.92
C MET A 22 -8.34 19.60 8.40
N CYS A 23 -8.01 18.46 7.80
CA CYS A 23 -8.21 18.15 6.39
C CYS A 23 -8.96 16.80 6.31
N ILE A 24 -9.92 16.65 5.41
CA ILE A 24 -10.72 15.42 5.31
C ILE A 24 -10.48 14.78 3.94
N PHE A 25 -9.79 13.64 3.89
CA PHE A 25 -9.62 12.92 2.63
C PHE A 25 -10.84 12.03 2.38
N MET A 26 -11.37 12.09 1.16
CA MET A 26 -12.40 11.17 0.70
C MET A 26 -11.82 10.25 -0.36
N THR A 27 -11.81 8.95 -0.09
CA THR A 27 -11.33 7.93 -1.03
C THR A 27 -12.50 7.07 -1.53
N TYR A 28 -12.44 6.64 -2.79
CA TYR A 28 -13.53 5.90 -3.43
C TYR A 28 -13.13 4.45 -3.70
N ASN A 29 -12.23 4.23 -4.67
CA ASN A 29 -11.76 2.91 -5.02
C ASN A 29 -10.36 2.72 -4.44
N VAL A 30 -10.23 1.74 -3.55
CA VAL A 30 -8.94 1.33 -2.99
C VAL A 30 -8.76 -0.14 -3.35
N TYR A 31 -7.64 -0.46 -3.99
CA TYR A 31 -7.35 -1.80 -4.47
C TYR A 31 -6.14 -2.40 -3.72
N ILE A 32 -6.23 -3.68 -3.39
CA ILE A 32 -5.14 -4.51 -2.89
C ILE A 32 -4.95 -5.65 -3.89
N ASN A 33 -3.77 -5.77 -4.49
CA ASN A 33 -3.47 -6.81 -5.49
C ASN A 33 -4.52 -6.90 -6.63
N ASN A 34 -4.90 -5.77 -7.21
CA ASN A 34 -5.90 -5.66 -8.29
C ASN A 34 -7.36 -5.99 -7.89
N GLU A 35 -7.62 -6.30 -6.62
CA GLU A 35 -8.98 -6.51 -6.09
C GLU A 35 -9.39 -5.33 -5.20
N LEU A 36 -10.70 -5.04 -5.11
CA LEU A 36 -11.17 -3.99 -4.21
C LEU A 36 -10.90 -4.39 -2.75
N ALA A 37 -10.37 -3.46 -1.97
CA ALA A 37 -10.15 -3.64 -0.54
C ALA A 37 -11.45 -4.05 0.18
N GLU A 38 -11.32 -4.96 1.13
CA GLU A 38 -12.45 -5.62 1.74
C GLU A 38 -13.15 -4.71 2.75
N THR A 39 -14.48 -4.81 2.84
CA THR A 39 -15.29 -3.97 3.74
C THR A 39 -15.84 -4.73 4.94
N ASP A 40 -15.79 -6.05 4.86
CA ASP A 40 -16.29 -7.01 5.83
C ASP A 40 -15.20 -7.62 6.71
N HIS A 41 -13.93 -7.51 6.30
CA HIS A 41 -12.77 -7.95 7.07
C HIS A 41 -12.00 -6.81 7.78
N ASN A 42 -12.57 -5.61 7.89
CA ASN A 42 -11.94 -4.49 8.63
C ASN A 42 -10.62 -3.96 8.05
N ASP A 43 -10.38 -4.07 6.73
CA ASP A 43 -9.29 -3.32 6.11
C ASP A 43 -9.38 -1.85 6.50
N ALA A 44 -8.23 -1.23 6.73
CA ALA A 44 -8.16 0.13 7.23
C ALA A 44 -7.18 0.94 6.42
N ILE A 45 -7.53 2.19 6.13
CA ILE A 45 -6.64 3.14 5.45
C ILE A 45 -6.24 4.25 6.41
N GLY A 46 -4.95 4.55 6.43
CA GLY A 46 -4.34 5.57 7.26
C GLY A 46 -3.64 6.64 6.43
N VAL A 47 -3.65 7.87 6.95
CA VAL A 47 -2.92 9.02 6.41
C VAL A 47 -1.80 9.37 7.38
N PHE A 48 -0.61 9.61 6.82
CA PHE A 48 0.63 9.77 7.57
C PHE A 48 1.35 11.06 7.21
N PHE A 49 2.02 11.62 8.19
CA PHE A 49 2.94 12.74 8.04
C PHE A 49 4.21 12.43 8.83
N ASN A 50 5.36 12.33 8.16
CA ASN A 50 6.64 11.95 8.76
C ASN A 50 6.53 10.70 9.65
N ASP A 51 6.02 9.59 9.09
CA ASP A 51 5.77 8.31 9.78
C ASP A 51 4.73 8.35 10.92
N GLN A 52 4.13 9.51 11.21
CA GLN A 52 3.08 9.63 12.22
C GLN A 52 1.70 9.54 11.58
N CYS A 53 0.88 8.60 12.05
CA CYS A 53 -0.53 8.55 11.66
C CYS A 53 -1.25 9.83 12.15
N ILE A 54 -1.86 10.54 11.21
CA ILE A 54 -2.63 11.77 11.48
C ILE A 54 -4.13 11.58 11.30
N GLY A 55 -4.55 10.41 10.83
CA GLY A 55 -5.94 10.02 10.69
C GLY A 55 -6.05 8.64 10.04
N TRP A 56 -7.11 7.89 10.36
CA TRP A 56 -7.39 6.60 9.74
C TRP A 56 -8.89 6.34 9.73
N ALA A 57 -9.33 5.42 8.87
CA ALA A 57 -10.70 4.90 8.85
C ALA A 57 -10.73 3.47 8.31
N TYR A 58 -11.74 2.69 8.70
CA TYR A 58 -12.06 1.44 8.03
C TYR A 58 -12.55 1.68 6.61
N ILE A 59 -12.11 0.85 5.67
CA ILE A 59 -12.58 0.85 4.29
C ILE A 59 -14.09 0.69 4.26
N GLN A 60 -14.76 1.53 3.46
CA GLN A 60 -16.20 1.53 3.28
C GLN A 60 -16.55 1.18 1.84
N SER A 61 -17.72 0.58 1.63
CA SER A 61 -18.17 0.09 0.31
C SER A 61 -18.48 1.18 -0.72
N SER A 62 -18.35 2.47 -0.38
CA SER A 62 -18.71 3.56 -1.27
C SER A 62 -17.73 4.72 -1.20
N ILE A 63 -17.60 5.33 -0.03
CA ILE A 63 -16.68 6.43 0.23
C ILE A 63 -16.10 6.20 1.61
N THR A 64 -14.77 6.12 1.68
CA THR A 64 -14.05 6.14 2.94
C THR A 64 -13.68 7.58 3.27
N ILE A 65 -14.09 8.06 4.44
CA ILE A 65 -13.86 9.43 4.88
C ILE A 65 -12.84 9.39 6.00
N ILE A 66 -11.68 10.01 5.77
CA ILE A 66 -10.55 9.99 6.69
C ILE A 66 -10.31 11.41 7.20
N PRO A 67 -10.82 11.76 8.40
CA PRO A 67 -10.49 13.03 9.02
C PRO A 67 -9.06 13.00 9.54
N THR A 68 -8.31 14.07 9.27
CA THR A 68 -6.91 14.21 9.71
C THR A 68 -6.72 15.48 10.53
N ILE A 69 -5.71 15.47 11.39
CA ILE A 69 -5.30 16.61 12.23
C ILE A 69 -4.13 17.37 11.58
N GLY A 70 -4.07 18.68 11.82
CA GLY A 70 -2.95 19.55 11.43
C GLY A 70 -2.36 20.34 12.61
N ASP A 71 -1.32 21.12 12.32
CA ASP A 71 -0.72 22.06 13.28
C ASP A 71 -1.70 23.18 13.63
N ASP A 72 -2.33 23.08 14.80
CA ASP A 72 -3.19 24.10 15.40
C ASP A 72 -2.53 24.89 16.55
N GLY A 73 -1.20 24.81 16.67
CA GLY A 73 -0.41 25.46 17.72
C GLY A 73 -0.30 24.65 19.01
N ASP A 74 -1.34 23.90 19.38
CA ASP A 74 -1.24 22.89 20.46
C ASP A 74 -0.59 21.60 19.97
N ASN A 75 -0.65 21.34 18.65
CA ASN A 75 -0.07 20.18 18.00
C ASN A 75 0.93 20.53 16.87
N PRO A 76 2.05 21.21 17.18
CA PRO A 76 3.00 21.72 16.17
C PRO A 76 3.76 20.64 15.39
N GLN A 77 3.63 19.38 15.77
CA GLN A 77 4.23 18.24 15.06
C GLN A 77 3.42 17.78 13.83
N PHE A 78 2.18 18.24 13.67
CA PHE A 78 1.28 17.84 12.59
C PHE A 78 1.42 18.74 11.34
N PRO A 79 0.87 18.32 10.18
CA PRO A 79 1.05 19.06 8.94
C PRO A 79 0.42 20.46 8.96
N SER A 80 1.05 21.35 8.22
CA SER A 80 0.57 22.68 7.83
C SER A 80 0.09 22.69 6.38
N ASP A 81 -0.51 23.81 5.96
CA ASP A 81 -0.99 23.99 4.59
C ASP A 81 0.08 23.73 3.52
N GLY A 82 -0.18 22.76 2.65
CA GLY A 82 0.67 22.37 1.53
C GLY A 82 1.69 21.28 1.87
N ASP A 83 1.67 20.72 3.08
CA ASP A 83 2.55 19.61 3.44
C ASP A 83 2.15 18.32 2.71
N GLN A 84 3.17 17.56 2.32
CA GLN A 84 3.00 16.24 1.70
C GLN A 84 2.62 15.22 2.77
N ILE A 85 1.74 14.29 2.38
CA ILE A 85 1.29 13.19 3.23
C ILE A 85 1.39 11.87 2.46
N GLU A 86 1.38 10.78 3.21
CA GLU A 86 1.46 9.42 2.71
C GLU A 86 0.20 8.65 3.10
N PHE A 87 -0.16 7.67 2.29
CA PHE A 87 -1.26 6.76 2.60
C PHE A 87 -0.70 5.35 2.81
N TYR A 88 -1.28 4.65 3.77
CA TYR A 88 -1.03 3.23 3.97
C TYR A 88 -2.37 2.51 4.12
N ILE A 89 -2.41 1.26 3.67
CA ILE A 89 -3.54 0.37 3.90
C ILE A 89 -3.11 -0.82 4.73
N TYR A 90 -3.94 -1.21 5.67
CA TYR A 90 -3.85 -2.45 6.41
C TYR A 90 -4.82 -3.44 5.79
N ASP A 91 -4.27 -4.57 5.34
CA ASP A 91 -4.99 -5.75 4.85
C ASP A 91 -5.17 -6.71 6.03
N ASP A 92 -6.38 -6.82 6.56
CA ASP A 92 -6.67 -7.64 7.73
C ASP A 92 -6.54 -9.14 7.42
N SER A 93 -6.85 -9.52 6.17
CA SER A 93 -6.83 -10.93 5.75
C SER A 93 -5.43 -11.53 5.81
N LYS A 94 -4.41 -10.69 5.59
CA LYS A 94 -2.99 -11.05 5.61
C LYS A 94 -2.22 -10.52 6.82
N ASP A 95 -2.83 -9.66 7.64
CA ASP A 95 -2.19 -8.96 8.77
C ASP A 95 -0.91 -8.21 8.35
N ILE A 96 -1.04 -7.40 7.29
CA ILE A 96 0.07 -6.62 6.73
C ILE A 96 -0.32 -5.17 6.47
N ILE A 97 0.68 -4.28 6.54
CA ILE A 97 0.54 -2.88 6.13
C ILE A 97 1.28 -2.70 4.81
N LEU A 98 0.59 -2.12 3.83
CA LEU A 98 1.09 -1.84 2.49
C LEU A 98 1.09 -0.34 2.22
N GLU A 99 2.09 0.11 1.48
CA GLU A 99 2.18 1.48 0.98
C GLU A 99 1.18 1.68 -0.16
N ILE A 100 0.45 2.79 -0.10
CA ILE A 100 -0.52 3.15 -1.13
C ILE A 100 0.17 3.99 -2.21
N GLN A 101 -0.11 3.62 -3.45
CA GLN A 101 0.31 4.30 -4.66
C GLN A 101 -0.90 4.85 -5.43
N SER A 102 -0.65 5.79 -6.32
CA SER A 102 -1.67 6.32 -7.24
C SER A 102 -1.04 6.71 -8.57
N MET A 103 -1.81 6.59 -9.65
CA MET A 103 -1.44 7.11 -10.98
C MET A 103 -1.56 8.62 -11.06
N GLU A 104 -2.32 9.24 -10.16
CA GLU A 104 -2.50 10.68 -10.05
C GLU A 104 -1.66 11.24 -8.89
N GLU A 105 -1.30 12.51 -8.99
CA GLU A 105 -0.64 13.20 -7.87
C GLU A 105 -1.60 13.26 -6.67
N LEU A 106 -1.16 12.73 -5.53
CA LEU A 106 -1.95 12.75 -4.31
C LEU A 106 -2.11 14.18 -3.79
N PRO A 107 -3.31 14.56 -3.31
CA PRO A 107 -3.55 15.89 -2.78
C PRO A 107 -2.71 16.15 -1.53
N LEU A 108 -2.09 17.33 -1.49
CA LEU A 108 -1.40 17.82 -0.30
C LEU A 108 -2.38 18.07 0.85
N TRP A 109 -1.87 18.08 2.07
CA TRP A 109 -2.66 18.45 3.25
C TRP A 109 -3.05 19.93 3.18
N GLN A 110 -4.34 20.25 3.31
CA GLN A 110 -4.84 21.63 3.25
C GLN A 110 -5.92 21.88 4.30
N LEU A 111 -5.72 22.92 5.11
CA LEU A 111 -6.58 23.34 6.20
C LEU A 111 -8.00 23.64 5.72
N ASN A 112 -8.98 23.04 6.41
CA ASN A 112 -10.41 23.20 6.19
C ASN A 112 -10.85 22.80 4.77
N THR A 113 -10.16 21.83 4.16
CA THR A 113 -10.52 21.27 2.85
C THR A 113 -10.97 19.82 2.95
N MET A 114 -11.54 19.33 1.85
CA MET A 114 -11.99 17.94 1.72
C MET A 114 -11.63 17.38 0.33
N PRO A 115 -10.34 17.11 0.07
CA PRO A 115 -9.89 16.60 -1.22
C PRO A 115 -10.42 15.18 -1.49
N ASN A 116 -10.61 14.89 -2.79
CA ASN A 116 -11.01 13.56 -3.26
C ASN A 116 -9.79 12.83 -3.81
N VAL A 117 -9.71 11.54 -3.55
CA VAL A 117 -8.76 10.62 -4.18
C VAL A 117 -9.56 9.48 -4.79
N ASN A 118 -9.54 9.39 -6.13
CA ASN A 118 -10.44 8.49 -6.85
C ASN A 118 -9.99 7.03 -6.75
N GLU A 119 -8.72 6.79 -7.05
CA GLU A 119 -8.14 5.45 -7.16
C GLU A 119 -6.80 5.38 -6.43
N LEU A 120 -6.70 4.38 -5.56
CA LEU A 120 -5.53 4.07 -4.75
C LEU A 120 -5.22 2.59 -4.87
N PHE A 121 -3.94 2.25 -4.93
CA PHE A 121 -3.47 0.89 -5.19
C PHE A 121 -2.41 0.50 -4.17
N ALA A 122 -2.50 -0.72 -3.66
CA ALA A 122 -1.47 -1.33 -2.85
C ALA A 122 -1.16 -2.72 -3.41
N CYS A 123 0.13 -3.03 -3.54
CA CYS A 123 0.58 -4.32 -4.04
C CYS A 123 1.31 -5.06 -2.92
N SER A 124 1.14 -6.38 -2.89
CA SER A 124 1.93 -7.24 -1.99
C SER A 124 3.41 -6.97 -2.18
N TYR A 125 4.16 -7.10 -1.10
CA TYR A 125 5.59 -6.79 -1.07
C TYR A 125 5.93 -5.32 -1.41
N ASN A 126 4.97 -4.40 -1.31
CA ASN A 126 5.10 -2.99 -1.72
C ASN A 126 5.63 -2.80 -3.15
N LEU A 127 5.29 -3.74 -4.04
CA LEU A 127 5.63 -3.67 -5.45
C LEU A 127 5.03 -2.44 -6.12
N SER A 128 5.73 -1.90 -7.11
CA SER A 128 5.20 -0.78 -7.90
C SER A 128 4.08 -1.23 -8.84
N ILE A 129 3.05 -0.40 -8.98
CA ILE A 129 2.04 -0.57 -10.03
C ILE A 129 2.64 -0.30 -11.42
N ASP A 130 2.09 -0.95 -12.44
CA ASP A 130 2.47 -0.73 -13.83
C ASP A 130 1.79 0.53 -14.44
N ASP A 131 2.09 0.81 -15.71
CA ASP A 131 1.51 1.96 -16.45
C ASP A 131 -0.03 1.86 -16.64
N ASN A 132 -0.63 0.70 -16.35
CA ASN A 132 -2.07 0.46 -16.42
C ASN A 132 -2.74 0.48 -15.03
N ALA A 133 -2.00 0.83 -13.98
CA ALA A 133 -2.45 0.79 -12.59
C ALA A 133 -2.72 -0.62 -12.05
N GLU A 134 -1.99 -1.61 -12.54
CA GLU A 134 -2.08 -3.00 -12.11
C GLU A 134 -0.85 -3.41 -11.29
N CYS A 135 -1.08 -4.12 -10.20
CA CYS A 135 -0.03 -4.82 -9.47
C CYS A 135 0.51 -5.99 -10.31
N PRO A 136 1.83 -6.26 -10.24
CA PRO A 136 2.40 -7.45 -10.85
C PRO A 136 1.70 -8.74 -10.38
N ASP A 137 1.59 -9.72 -11.27
CA ASP A 137 1.00 -11.01 -10.93
C ASP A 137 1.81 -11.66 -9.80
N SER A 138 1.10 -12.24 -8.84
CA SER A 138 1.67 -13.06 -7.78
C SER A 138 2.66 -14.10 -8.30
N CYS A 139 2.36 -14.73 -9.43
CA CYS A 139 3.24 -15.76 -9.97
C CYS A 139 4.56 -15.19 -10.54
N SER A 140 4.66 -13.87 -10.75
CA SER A 140 5.92 -13.22 -11.12
C SER A 140 6.91 -13.18 -9.96
N TYR A 141 6.45 -12.93 -8.72
CA TYR A 141 7.33 -12.81 -7.56
C TYR A 141 7.32 -14.04 -6.63
N ASP A 142 6.26 -14.84 -6.64
CA ASP A 142 6.14 -16.14 -5.94
C ASP A 142 5.84 -17.25 -6.97
N PRO A 143 6.82 -17.60 -7.82
CA PRO A 143 6.66 -18.65 -8.82
C PRO A 143 6.56 -20.06 -8.23
N THR A 144 6.86 -20.26 -6.93
CA THR A 144 6.61 -21.53 -6.25
C THR A 144 5.18 -21.69 -5.73
N GLU A 145 4.41 -20.59 -5.72
CA GLU A 145 3.02 -20.49 -5.25
C GLU A 145 2.85 -20.97 -3.80
N ASP A 146 3.87 -20.76 -2.96
CA ASP A 146 3.87 -21.20 -1.57
C ASP A 146 3.45 -20.09 -0.58
N ASN A 147 3.15 -18.90 -1.11
CA ASN A 147 2.82 -17.65 -0.42
C ASN A 147 3.97 -17.05 0.38
N ASN A 148 5.22 -17.48 0.15
CA ASN A 148 6.41 -16.86 0.71
C ASN A 148 7.32 -16.49 -0.45
N VAL A 149 7.74 -15.23 -0.48
CA VAL A 149 8.78 -14.78 -1.42
C VAL A 149 10.13 -14.95 -0.75
N ASP A 150 10.85 -16.01 -1.11
CA ASP A 150 12.13 -16.35 -0.52
C ASP A 150 13.15 -16.96 -1.50
N ILE A 151 14.24 -17.51 -0.97
CA ILE A 151 15.32 -18.07 -1.79
C ILE A 151 14.88 -19.27 -2.63
N LEU A 152 13.80 -19.96 -2.26
CA LEU A 152 13.22 -21.06 -3.03
C LEU A 152 12.68 -20.58 -4.36
N ASP A 153 12.05 -19.40 -4.41
CA ASP A 153 11.60 -18.77 -5.65
C ASP A 153 12.78 -18.45 -6.57
N VAL A 154 13.86 -17.92 -6.01
CA VAL A 154 15.10 -17.68 -6.77
C VAL A 154 15.67 -18.98 -7.34
N ILE A 155 15.69 -20.05 -6.55
CA ILE A 155 16.17 -21.37 -7.01
C ILE A 155 15.25 -21.90 -8.13
N TYR A 156 13.95 -21.66 -8.02
CA TYR A 156 12.98 -22.05 -9.05
C TYR A 156 13.21 -21.29 -10.36
N LEU A 157 13.44 -19.97 -10.31
CA LEU A 157 13.81 -19.19 -11.51
C LEU A 157 15.12 -19.67 -12.14
N ILE A 158 16.13 -20.00 -11.32
CA ILE A 158 17.39 -20.58 -11.82
C ILE A 158 17.14 -21.91 -12.53
N ASP A 159 16.26 -22.77 -11.99
CA ASP A 159 15.90 -24.04 -12.63
C ASP A 159 15.23 -23.81 -13.99
N ILE A 160 14.28 -22.87 -14.06
CA ILE A 160 13.65 -22.45 -15.32
C ILE A 160 14.70 -21.99 -16.33
N ILE A 161 15.56 -21.05 -15.95
CA ILE A 161 16.57 -20.45 -16.84
C ILE A 161 17.56 -21.50 -17.36
N LEU A 162 17.97 -22.45 -16.51
CA LEU A 162 18.98 -23.45 -16.88
C LEU A 162 18.39 -24.63 -17.66
N ASN A 163 17.17 -25.06 -17.33
CA ASN A 163 16.64 -26.35 -17.77
C ASN A 163 15.47 -26.23 -18.74
N CYS A 164 14.88 -25.05 -18.94
CA CYS A 164 13.71 -24.93 -19.78
C CYS A 164 14.04 -24.59 -21.24
N MET A 165 13.77 -25.55 -22.14
CA MET A 165 13.98 -25.37 -23.58
C MET A 165 12.80 -24.69 -24.30
N ASP A 166 11.61 -24.64 -23.69
CA ASP A 166 10.35 -24.13 -24.28
C ASP A 166 9.43 -23.39 -23.26
N CYS A 167 9.98 -22.67 -22.27
CA CYS A 167 9.18 -22.01 -21.21
C CYS A 167 8.40 -20.75 -21.64
N ASN A 168 8.30 -20.47 -22.94
CA ASN A 168 7.61 -19.28 -23.45
C ASN A 168 6.09 -19.26 -23.19
N GLU A 169 5.53 -20.26 -22.49
CA GLU A 169 4.09 -20.35 -22.18
C GLU A 169 3.74 -20.04 -20.72
N ASN A 170 4.71 -20.00 -19.79
CA ASN A 170 4.47 -19.56 -18.41
C ASN A 170 5.28 -18.29 -18.14
N GLN A 171 4.60 -17.14 -18.12
CA GLN A 171 5.16 -15.82 -17.80
C GLN A 171 5.52 -15.67 -16.31
N CYS A 172 5.27 -16.68 -15.48
CA CYS A 172 5.61 -16.65 -14.07
C CYS A 172 7.12 -16.59 -13.89
N GLY A 173 7.55 -15.64 -13.07
CA GLY A 173 8.94 -15.23 -12.92
C GLY A 173 9.40 -14.07 -13.81
N ASP A 174 8.56 -13.50 -14.67
CA ASP A 174 8.86 -12.28 -15.43
C ASP A 174 8.48 -11.05 -14.59
N LEU A 175 9.49 -10.44 -13.96
CA LEU A 175 9.35 -9.34 -13.01
C LEU A 175 9.58 -7.97 -13.66
N ASP A 176 10.32 -7.91 -14.77
CA ASP A 176 10.50 -6.67 -15.53
C ASP A 176 9.49 -6.50 -16.68
N GLY A 177 8.63 -7.50 -16.90
CA GLY A 177 7.54 -7.48 -17.87
C GLY A 177 8.00 -7.58 -19.33
N ASN A 178 9.24 -8.03 -19.57
CA ASN A 178 9.83 -8.08 -20.91
C ASN A 178 9.44 -9.33 -21.72
N ASN A 179 8.63 -10.22 -21.13
CA ASN A 179 8.23 -11.55 -21.62
C ASN A 179 9.39 -12.56 -21.71
N GLN A 180 10.40 -12.43 -20.85
CA GLN A 180 11.51 -13.39 -20.73
C GLN A 180 11.83 -13.54 -19.24
N VAL A 181 11.95 -14.80 -18.80
CA VAL A 181 12.48 -15.10 -17.47
C VAL A 181 13.99 -15.28 -17.60
N ASP A 182 14.76 -14.32 -17.11
CA ASP A 182 16.21 -14.28 -17.15
C ASP A 182 16.85 -13.82 -15.82
N ILE A 183 18.16 -13.51 -15.86
CA ILE A 183 18.90 -13.14 -14.66
C ILE A 183 18.46 -11.78 -14.09
N GLN A 184 17.84 -10.91 -14.89
CA GLN A 184 17.30 -9.62 -14.47
C GLN A 184 16.14 -9.82 -13.50
N ASP A 185 15.26 -10.78 -13.77
CA ASP A 185 14.15 -11.12 -12.86
C ASP A 185 14.67 -11.62 -11.52
N ILE A 186 15.70 -12.47 -11.53
CA ILE A 186 16.36 -12.92 -10.31
C ILE A 186 16.94 -11.74 -9.52
N ILE A 187 17.48 -10.72 -10.19
CA ILE A 187 18.01 -9.53 -9.50
C ILE A 187 16.88 -8.76 -8.82
N ILE A 188 15.75 -8.56 -9.51
CA ILE A 188 14.56 -7.88 -8.96
C ILE A 188 14.02 -8.68 -7.78
N LEU A 189 13.85 -10.00 -7.93
CA LEU A 189 13.37 -10.88 -6.87
C LEU A 189 14.26 -10.84 -5.62
N ASN A 190 15.58 -10.85 -5.79
CA ASN A 190 16.50 -10.71 -4.67
C ASN A 190 16.40 -9.35 -3.98
N GLN A 191 16.10 -8.26 -4.71
CA GLN A 191 15.86 -6.97 -4.09
C GLN A 191 14.60 -7.02 -3.22
N LEU A 192 13.52 -7.60 -3.72
CA LEU A 192 12.29 -7.82 -2.94
C LEU A 192 12.57 -8.61 -1.66
N ILE A 193 13.32 -9.71 -1.75
CA ILE A 193 13.66 -10.54 -0.58
C ILE A 193 14.53 -9.77 0.45
N LEU A 194 15.37 -8.85 0.00
CA LEU A 194 16.32 -8.13 0.85
C LEU A 194 15.77 -6.84 1.46
N ASP A 195 14.75 -6.26 0.85
CA ASP A 195 14.06 -5.06 1.34
C ASP A 195 13.01 -5.38 2.43
N TYR A 196 12.78 -6.68 2.69
CA TYR A 196 12.01 -7.25 3.81
C TYR A 196 12.91 -7.83 4.92
#